data_AF-A0A4S2UJQ6-F1
#
_entry.id   AF-A0A4S2UJQ6-F1
#
_cell.length_a   1.000
_cell.length_b   1.000
_cell.length_c   1.000
_cell.angle_alpha   90.00
_cell.angle_beta   90.00
_cell.angle_gamma   90.00
#
_symmetry.space_group_name_H-M   'P 1'
#
loop_
_entity.id
_entity.type
_entity.pdbx_description
1 polymer ?
#
loop_
_entity_poly.entity_id
_entity_poly.type
_entity_poly.pdbx_seq_one_letter_code
_entity_poly.pdbx_strand_id
1 'polypeptide(L)'
;MTANTTPTLAFRKGGSAAEEAEKEANANNGGRKGPDYFSLKEDKASAVIRLLTDHDDWLYVEQHSFVPTKPAPKGSENWPKSMTSVCRKDPAFAGHYGDCYICDNKIKNNFGKVASSRIRIWALAIERELVRGDGTEALGGPTKQGIVIGVRDKVDEVDEIGPDDKPTGNKLRYPRLLLINQPMKGFFSNLKALHGLYGTVCDRDFEITRDGTGTDTNYKIVPIDPIPEIKPGTPAWVKYLESVTEREVVLEAIVAEKASDEYYARFFDPAKDVDKDGNVVAAGTVTASTTTGGMANLPAASAPDDISPDLRSRIAALGVPDASAA
;
A
#
# COMPACT_ATOMS: atom_id res chain seq x y z
N MET A 1 -31.35 -32.18 -35.37
CA MET A 1 -32.13 -32.50 -34.16
C MET A 1 -31.35 -31.96 -32.97
N THR A 2 -32.01 -31.11 -32.20
CA THR A 2 -31.53 -30.50 -30.94
C THR A 2 -31.32 -31.54 -29.84
N ALA A 3 -30.29 -31.35 -29.03
CA ALA A 3 -30.33 -31.70 -27.61
C ALA A 3 -29.75 -30.53 -26.80
N ASN A 4 -30.66 -29.80 -26.17
CA ASN A 4 -30.41 -28.86 -25.08
C ASN A 4 -29.87 -29.63 -23.87
N THR A 5 -28.75 -29.21 -23.30
CA THR A 5 -28.43 -29.49 -21.90
C THR A 5 -28.01 -28.18 -21.23
N THR A 6 -28.96 -27.59 -20.51
CA THR A 6 -28.76 -26.45 -19.61
C THR A 6 -27.67 -26.78 -18.58
N PRO A 7 -26.75 -25.86 -18.24
CA PRO A 7 -25.80 -26.08 -17.15
C PRO A 7 -26.55 -26.13 -15.81
N THR A 8 -26.37 -27.23 -15.08
CA THR A 8 -26.89 -27.38 -13.71
C THR A 8 -25.92 -26.68 -12.75
N LEU A 9 -26.39 -25.62 -12.08
CA LEU A 9 -25.67 -24.98 -10.98
C LEU A 9 -25.71 -25.89 -9.73
N ALA A 10 -24.54 -26.29 -9.26
CA ALA A 10 -24.39 -27.00 -7.99
C ALA A 10 -24.21 -25.99 -6.84
N PHE A 11 -25.24 -25.80 -6.01
CA PHE A 11 -25.17 -24.94 -4.83
C PHE A 11 -24.55 -25.68 -3.64
N ARG A 12 -23.54 -25.06 -3.01
CA ARG A 12 -23.09 -25.45 -1.67
C ARG A 12 -24.22 -25.13 -0.66
N LYS A 13 -24.57 -26.08 0.21
CA LYS A 13 -25.48 -25.90 1.34
C LYS A 13 -24.79 -26.39 2.62
N GLY A 14 -24.72 -25.53 3.64
CA GLY A 14 -24.24 -25.88 4.98
C GLY A 14 -23.65 -24.68 5.74
N GLY A 15 -24.08 -24.48 6.98
CA GLY A 15 -23.77 -23.30 7.82
C GLY A 15 -22.34 -23.19 8.36
N SER A 16 -21.40 -24.01 7.90
CA SER A 16 -19.96 -23.85 8.15
C SER A 16 -19.21 -23.17 6.99
N ALA A 17 -19.86 -23.03 5.83
CA ALA A 17 -19.29 -22.36 4.66
C ALA A 17 -19.29 -20.82 4.77
N ALA A 18 -19.99 -20.23 5.74
CA ALA A 18 -19.97 -18.78 5.96
C ALA A 18 -18.69 -18.35 6.69
N GLU A 19 -18.25 -19.09 7.72
CA GLU A 19 -16.98 -18.82 8.40
C GLU A 19 -15.76 -19.21 7.55
N GLU A 20 -15.85 -20.28 6.74
CA GLU A 20 -14.82 -20.62 5.75
C GLU A 20 -14.80 -19.63 4.58
N ALA A 21 -15.94 -19.11 4.13
CA ALA A 21 -15.97 -18.03 3.13
C ALA A 21 -15.52 -16.68 3.71
N GLU A 22 -15.67 -16.43 5.01
CA GLU A 22 -15.11 -15.24 5.67
C GLU A 22 -13.58 -15.36 5.85
N LYS A 23 -13.08 -16.57 6.13
CA LYS A 23 -11.65 -16.88 6.09
C LYS A 23 -11.08 -16.85 4.67
N GLU A 24 -11.78 -17.38 3.68
CA GLU A 24 -11.40 -17.32 2.27
C GLU A 24 -11.54 -15.91 1.68
N ALA A 25 -12.49 -15.08 2.12
CA ALA A 25 -12.58 -13.68 1.71
C ALA A 25 -11.44 -12.84 2.30
N ASN A 26 -10.97 -13.18 3.50
CA ASN A 26 -9.73 -12.63 4.06
C ASN A 26 -8.47 -13.23 3.40
N ALA A 27 -8.53 -14.47 2.91
CA ALA A 27 -7.45 -15.14 2.17
C ALA A 27 -7.42 -14.78 0.66
N ASN A 28 -8.51 -14.24 0.09
CA ASN A 28 -8.62 -13.75 -1.30
C ASN A 28 -7.80 -12.47 -1.56
N ASN A 29 -6.97 -12.05 -0.60
CA ASN A 29 -5.74 -11.35 -0.90
C ASN A 29 -4.70 -12.26 -1.63
N GLY A 30 -5.01 -13.52 -1.96
CA GLY A 30 -4.11 -14.51 -2.59
C GLY A 30 -3.63 -14.19 -4.01
N GLY A 31 -4.07 -13.08 -4.62
CA GLY A 31 -3.47 -12.48 -5.81
C GLY A 31 -2.82 -11.11 -5.57
N ARG A 32 -2.79 -10.63 -4.33
CA ARG A 32 -2.35 -9.30 -3.94
C ARG A 32 -0.85 -9.32 -3.66
N LYS A 33 -0.05 -9.06 -4.70
CA LYS A 33 1.41 -8.95 -4.58
C LYS A 33 1.85 -7.80 -3.65
N GLY A 34 1.03 -6.75 -3.50
CA GLY A 34 1.39 -5.55 -2.73
C GLY A 34 1.29 -5.68 -1.21
N PRO A 35 1.97 -4.80 -0.46
CA PRO A 35 1.88 -4.74 1.01
C PRO A 35 0.52 -4.24 1.49
N ASP A 36 0.13 -4.62 2.71
CA ASP A 36 -1.07 -4.09 3.35
C ASP A 36 -0.82 -2.69 3.90
N TYR A 37 -1.81 -1.80 3.83
CA TYR A 37 -1.68 -0.49 4.49
C TYR A 37 -1.75 -0.63 6.00
N PHE A 38 -0.77 -0.06 6.70
CA PHE A 38 -0.81 0.07 8.15
C PHE A 38 -2.02 0.93 8.55
N SER A 39 -2.92 0.36 9.34
CA SER A 39 -4.06 1.08 9.90
C SER A 39 -4.45 0.53 11.26
N LEU A 40 -4.69 1.46 12.20
CA LEU A 40 -5.30 1.18 13.49
C LEU A 40 -6.67 1.86 13.48
N LYS A 41 -7.75 1.09 13.65
CA LYS A 41 -9.12 1.59 13.49
C LYS A 41 -9.76 2.03 14.80
N GLU A 42 -9.55 1.25 15.84
CA GLU A 42 -10.19 1.43 17.14
C GLU A 42 -9.32 2.26 18.09
N ASP A 43 -9.96 2.93 19.04
CA ASP A 43 -9.24 3.58 20.14
C ASP A 43 -8.52 2.51 20.97
N LYS A 44 -7.28 2.82 21.37
CA LYS A 44 -6.37 1.89 22.07
C LYS A 44 -5.95 0.66 21.29
N ALA A 45 -6.32 0.54 20.01
CA ALA A 45 -5.74 -0.49 19.15
C ALA A 45 -4.23 -0.30 19.09
N SER A 46 -3.48 -1.40 19.22
CA SER A 46 -2.04 -1.42 19.10
C SER A 46 -1.54 -2.44 18.08
N ALA A 47 -0.38 -2.15 17.51
CA ALA A 47 0.38 -3.07 16.67
C ALA A 47 1.86 -2.87 16.95
N VAL A 48 2.64 -3.95 16.83
CA VAL A 48 4.09 -3.86 16.89
C VAL A 48 4.63 -3.88 15.47
N ILE A 49 5.53 -2.96 15.16
CA ILE A 49 6.13 -2.87 13.83
C ILE A 49 7.65 -2.75 13.90
N ARG A 50 8.34 -3.22 12.86
CA ARG A 50 9.74 -2.89 12.59
C ARG A 50 9.81 -2.12 11.28
N LEU A 51 10.41 -0.92 11.28
CA LEU A 51 10.59 -0.18 10.04
C LEU A 51 11.68 -0.81 9.18
N LEU A 52 11.43 -0.90 7.88
CA LEU A 52 12.39 -1.27 6.86
C LEU A 52 12.96 -0.06 6.12
N THR A 53 12.32 1.10 6.25
CA THR A 53 12.74 2.36 5.65
C THR A 53 13.18 3.33 6.75
N ASP A 54 14.45 3.75 6.72
CA ASP A 54 14.98 4.69 7.71
C ASP A 54 14.52 6.13 7.42
N HIS A 55 14.74 7.04 8.37
CA HIS A 55 14.27 8.43 8.29
C HIS A 55 14.66 9.14 6.98
N ASP A 56 15.90 8.93 6.53
CA ASP A 56 16.44 9.60 5.35
C ASP A 56 15.91 9.01 4.03
N ASP A 57 15.35 7.79 4.08
CA ASP A 57 14.78 7.08 2.94
C ASP A 57 13.23 7.21 2.88
N TRP A 58 12.62 7.91 3.83
CA TRP A 58 11.18 8.15 3.80
C TRP A 58 10.77 8.97 2.58
N LEU A 59 9.69 8.56 1.91
CA LEU A 59 9.16 9.32 0.78
C LEU A 59 8.14 10.35 1.23
N TYR A 60 8.39 11.61 0.91
CA TYR A 60 7.51 12.74 1.20
C TYR A 60 6.79 13.12 -0.09
N VAL A 61 5.46 12.96 -0.12
CA VAL A 61 4.65 13.37 -1.26
C VAL A 61 3.37 14.03 -0.83
N GLU A 62 2.95 15.04 -1.58
CA GLU A 62 1.63 15.60 -1.53
C GLU A 62 0.58 14.58 -1.98
N GLN A 63 -0.50 14.47 -1.20
CA GLN A 63 -1.52 13.46 -1.41
C GLN A 63 -2.92 14.01 -1.16
N HIS A 64 -3.86 13.64 -2.03
CA HIS A 64 -5.29 13.83 -1.84
C HIS A 64 -5.88 12.65 -1.06
N SER A 65 -6.44 12.91 0.13
CA SER A 65 -7.10 11.89 0.95
C SER A 65 -8.61 11.94 0.81
N PHE A 66 -9.25 10.75 0.81
CA PHE A 66 -10.71 10.58 0.81
C PHE A 66 -11.40 11.24 -0.39
N VAL A 67 -10.81 11.10 -1.57
CA VAL A 67 -11.37 11.61 -2.83
C VAL A 67 -12.44 10.65 -3.31
N PRO A 68 -13.70 11.08 -3.52
CA PRO A 68 -14.73 10.24 -4.09
C PRO A 68 -14.26 9.71 -5.45
N THR A 69 -14.49 8.42 -5.68
CA THR A 69 -14.23 7.86 -7.01
C THR A 69 -15.36 8.25 -7.97
N LYS A 70 -15.08 8.19 -9.26
CA LYS A 70 -16.11 8.19 -10.30
C LYS A 70 -17.05 6.97 -10.14
N PRO A 71 -18.25 6.99 -10.77
CA PRO A 71 -19.19 5.88 -10.71
C PRO A 71 -18.55 4.56 -11.13
N ALA A 72 -18.97 3.47 -10.47
CA ALA A 72 -18.48 2.14 -10.79
C ALA A 72 -18.81 1.76 -12.25
N PRO A 73 -17.89 1.12 -12.98
CA PRO A 73 -18.20 0.56 -14.28
C PRO A 73 -19.25 -0.55 -14.13
N LYS A 74 -20.06 -0.75 -15.18
CA LYS A 74 -21.15 -1.72 -15.16
C LYS A 74 -20.61 -3.12 -14.89
N GLY A 75 -21.14 -3.80 -13.87
CA GLY A 75 -20.73 -5.15 -13.50
C GLY A 75 -19.49 -5.23 -12.62
N SER A 76 -18.96 -4.10 -12.13
CA SER A 76 -17.88 -4.10 -11.14
C SER A 76 -18.43 -4.47 -9.76
N GLU A 77 -17.82 -5.48 -9.15
CA GLU A 77 -18.05 -5.86 -7.76
C GLU A 77 -16.97 -5.20 -6.89
N ASN A 78 -17.36 -4.52 -5.81
CA ASN A 78 -16.45 -3.87 -4.84
C ASN A 78 -15.73 -2.60 -5.31
N TRP A 79 -16.33 -1.80 -6.19
CA TRP A 79 -15.79 -0.48 -6.52
C TRP A 79 -15.69 0.42 -5.28
N PRO A 80 -14.51 0.97 -4.95
CA PRO A 80 -14.32 1.74 -3.72
C PRO A 80 -15.07 3.07 -3.81
N LYS A 81 -15.77 3.49 -2.74
CA LYS A 81 -16.49 4.78 -2.72
C LYS A 81 -15.56 6.00 -2.76
N SER A 82 -14.35 5.83 -2.24
CA SER A 82 -13.34 6.88 -2.21
C SER A 82 -11.96 6.25 -2.19
N MET A 83 -11.03 6.93 -2.84
CA MET A 83 -9.64 6.54 -2.92
C MET A 83 -8.74 7.68 -2.47
N THR A 84 -7.48 7.32 -2.26
CA THR A 84 -6.39 8.26 -2.02
C THR A 84 -5.53 8.33 -3.27
N SER A 85 -4.97 9.49 -3.58
CA SER A 85 -4.13 9.69 -4.76
C SER A 85 -2.92 10.55 -4.41
N VAL A 86 -1.77 10.21 -4.97
CA VAL A 86 -0.59 11.09 -4.94
C VAL A 86 -0.85 12.25 -5.90
N CYS A 87 -0.59 13.47 -5.46
CA CYS A 87 -0.84 14.68 -6.23
C CYS A 87 0.18 14.76 -7.37
N ARG A 88 -0.29 14.80 -8.61
CA ARG A 88 0.57 14.98 -9.80
C ARG A 88 1.29 16.33 -9.86
N LYS A 89 0.82 17.32 -9.10
CA LYS A 89 1.48 18.62 -8.95
C LYS A 89 2.53 18.63 -7.85
N ASP A 90 2.74 17.51 -7.16
CA ASP A 90 3.84 17.39 -6.21
C ASP A 90 5.18 17.64 -6.92
N PRO A 91 6.12 18.36 -6.29
CA PRO A 91 7.43 18.64 -6.89
C PRO A 91 8.19 17.40 -7.35
N ALA A 92 8.00 16.22 -6.74
CA ALA A 92 8.65 14.97 -7.14
C ALA A 92 8.26 14.51 -8.56
N PHE A 93 7.11 14.99 -9.07
CA PHE A 93 6.63 14.70 -10.43
C PHE A 93 6.71 15.92 -11.36
N ALA A 94 7.46 16.96 -10.98
CA ALA A 94 7.64 18.14 -11.82
C ALA A 94 8.19 17.74 -13.20
N GLY A 95 7.48 18.15 -14.26
CA GLY A 95 7.84 17.81 -15.65
C GLY A 95 7.33 16.45 -16.15
N HIS A 96 6.80 15.59 -15.27
CA HIS A 96 6.18 14.32 -15.67
C HIS A 96 4.69 14.48 -15.97
N TYR A 97 3.97 15.28 -15.17
CA TYR A 97 2.56 15.56 -15.37
C TYR A 97 2.33 17.07 -15.51
N GLY A 98 1.51 17.46 -16.50
CA GLY A 98 1.12 18.86 -16.71
C GLY A 98 -0.11 19.27 -15.90
N ASP A 99 -0.82 18.30 -15.32
CA ASP A 99 -2.13 18.50 -14.70
C ASP A 99 -2.32 17.65 -13.43
N CYS A 100 -3.37 17.97 -12.67
CA CYS A 100 -3.91 17.08 -11.66
C CYS A 100 -5.42 17.25 -11.64
N TYR A 101 -6.14 16.27 -12.20
CA TYR A 101 -7.60 16.32 -12.32
C TYR A 101 -8.31 16.71 -11.01
N ILE A 102 -7.83 16.20 -9.86
CA ILE A 102 -8.38 16.49 -8.53
C ILE A 102 -8.21 17.97 -8.15
N CYS A 103 -7.00 18.52 -8.34
CA CYS A 103 -6.69 19.92 -8.07
C CYS A 103 -7.44 20.85 -9.03
N ASP A 104 -7.36 20.56 -10.32
CA ASP A 104 -7.85 21.44 -11.40
C ASP A 104 -9.36 21.55 -11.39
N ASN A 105 -10.06 20.46 -11.06
CA ASN A 105 -11.52 20.43 -10.94
C ASN A 105 -12.03 20.70 -9.52
N LYS A 106 -11.14 20.99 -8.56
CA LYS A 106 -11.48 21.27 -7.15
C LYS A 106 -12.44 20.24 -6.54
N ILE A 107 -12.17 18.95 -6.79
CA ILE A 107 -13.02 17.86 -6.31
C ILE A 107 -13.18 17.95 -4.79
N LYS A 108 -14.41 17.76 -4.31
CA LYS A 108 -14.70 17.72 -2.87
C LYS A 108 -14.47 16.32 -2.32
N ASN A 109 -13.82 16.23 -1.16
CA ASN A 109 -13.67 14.99 -0.42
C ASN A 109 -15.00 14.52 0.20
N ASN A 110 -15.00 13.34 0.82
CA ASN A 110 -16.17 12.79 1.51
C ASN A 110 -16.74 13.68 2.63
N PHE A 111 -16.01 14.72 3.07
CA PHE A 111 -16.43 15.68 4.09
C PHE A 111 -16.95 17.00 3.48
N GLY A 112 -17.15 17.05 2.16
CA GLY A 112 -17.67 18.21 1.44
C GLY A 112 -16.67 19.36 1.27
N LYS A 113 -15.41 19.18 1.69
CA LYS A 113 -14.32 20.18 1.54
C LYS A 113 -13.55 19.87 0.27
N VAL A 114 -12.96 20.88 -0.37
CA VAL A 114 -12.03 20.63 -1.48
C VAL A 114 -10.94 19.67 -1.00
N ALA A 115 -10.70 18.61 -1.75
CA ALA A 115 -9.70 17.59 -1.47
C ALA A 115 -8.30 18.17 -1.73
N SER A 116 -7.87 19.15 -0.94
CA SER A 116 -6.54 19.71 -1.05
C SER A 116 -5.48 18.66 -0.76
N SER A 117 -4.39 18.70 -1.52
CA SER A 117 -3.24 17.86 -1.25
C SER A 117 -2.62 18.24 0.10
N ARG A 118 -2.10 17.24 0.81
CA ARG A 118 -1.31 17.41 2.03
C ARG A 118 -0.14 16.46 2.00
N ILE A 119 0.99 16.87 2.55
CA ILE A 119 2.18 16.03 2.66
C ILE A 119 1.86 14.78 3.49
N ARG A 120 2.21 13.62 2.93
CA ARG A 120 2.19 12.32 3.56
C ARG A 120 3.55 11.67 3.42
N ILE A 121 3.87 10.86 4.41
CA ILE A 121 5.12 10.14 4.46
C ILE A 121 4.82 8.67 4.23
N TRP A 122 5.59 8.06 3.34
CA TRP A 122 5.51 6.65 3.02
C TRP A 122 6.77 5.93 3.50
N ALA A 123 6.57 4.77 4.14
CA ALA A 123 7.63 3.91 4.64
C ALA A 123 7.17 2.45 4.64
N LEU A 124 8.11 1.52 4.50
CA LEU A 124 7.85 0.09 4.64
C LEU A 124 8.13 -0.37 6.08
N ALA A 125 7.37 -1.36 6.51
CA ALA A 125 7.52 -1.99 7.81
C ALA A 125 7.15 -3.48 7.76
N ILE A 126 7.55 -4.20 8.79
CA ILE A 126 7.12 -5.57 9.08
C ILE A 126 6.18 -5.52 10.28
N GLU A 127 5.03 -6.19 10.18
CA GLU A 127 4.17 -6.43 11.33
C GLU A 127 4.77 -7.51 12.22
N ARG A 128 4.89 -7.19 13.51
CA ARG A 128 5.44 -8.05 14.54
C ARG A 128 4.35 -8.33 15.56
N GLU A 129 4.46 -9.46 16.27
CA GLU A 129 3.55 -9.80 17.35
C GLU A 129 4.30 -10.06 18.66
N LEU A 130 3.70 -9.60 19.77
CA LEU A 130 4.21 -9.88 21.11
C LEU A 130 3.93 -11.34 21.44
N VAL A 131 4.99 -12.08 21.76
CA VAL A 131 4.89 -13.44 22.26
C VAL A 131 4.62 -13.37 23.76
N ARG A 132 3.47 -13.91 24.18
CA ARG A 132 3.11 -14.03 25.60
C ARG A 132 3.32 -15.46 26.05
N GLY A 133 3.87 -15.64 27.24
CA GLY A 133 4.02 -16.96 27.83
C GLY A 133 2.64 -17.58 28.09
N ASP A 134 2.53 -18.88 27.83
CA ASP A 134 1.32 -19.66 28.05
C ASP A 134 1.40 -20.52 29.34
N GLY A 135 2.51 -20.43 30.07
CA GLY A 135 2.79 -21.22 31.26
C GLY A 135 3.55 -22.52 30.97
N THR A 136 3.86 -22.83 29.71
CA THR A 136 4.69 -23.98 29.34
C THR A 136 6.17 -23.68 29.56
N GLU A 137 6.96 -24.72 29.83
CA GLU A 137 8.42 -24.60 30.00
C GLU A 137 9.10 -24.01 28.76
N ALA A 138 8.59 -24.30 27.55
CA ALA A 138 9.09 -23.74 26.30
C ALA A 138 9.00 -22.20 26.26
N LEU A 139 8.05 -21.62 26.99
CA LEU A 139 7.79 -20.18 27.06
C LEU A 139 8.07 -19.60 28.47
N GLY A 140 8.98 -20.23 29.21
CA GLY A 140 9.48 -19.73 30.50
C GLY A 140 8.71 -20.21 31.73
N GLY A 141 7.87 -21.23 31.59
CA GLY A 141 7.17 -21.93 32.66
C GLY A 141 5.98 -21.16 33.23
N PRO A 142 5.33 -21.69 34.29
CA PRO A 142 4.10 -21.14 34.85
C PRO A 142 4.19 -19.67 35.29
N THR A 143 5.40 -19.23 35.67
CA THR A 143 5.65 -17.84 36.12
C THR A 143 5.55 -16.80 35.01
N LYS A 144 5.58 -17.21 33.74
CA LYS A 144 5.51 -16.33 32.57
C LYS A 144 4.14 -16.32 31.89
N GLN A 145 3.14 -17.00 32.47
CA GLN A 145 1.79 -17.01 31.92
C GLN A 145 1.22 -15.59 31.80
N GLY A 146 0.85 -15.19 30.58
CA GLY A 146 0.33 -13.86 30.25
C GLY A 146 1.38 -12.74 30.12
N ILE A 147 2.63 -13.00 30.51
CA ILE A 147 3.73 -12.04 30.44
C ILE A 147 4.32 -12.03 29.04
N VAL A 148 4.64 -10.84 28.52
CA VAL A 148 5.37 -10.71 27.25
C VAL A 148 6.80 -11.23 27.45
N ILE A 149 7.18 -12.24 26.67
CA ILE A 149 8.48 -12.91 26.75
C ILE A 149 9.35 -12.65 25.52
N GLY A 150 8.79 -12.06 24.46
CA GLY A 150 9.53 -11.70 23.26
C GLY A 150 8.65 -11.12 22.17
N VAL A 151 9.25 -10.95 20.99
CA VAL A 151 8.58 -10.46 19.78
C VAL A 151 8.98 -11.36 18.62
N ARG A 152 8.04 -11.65 17.72
CA ARG A 152 8.31 -12.42 16.49
C ARG A 152 7.58 -11.84 15.28
N ASP A 153 7.93 -12.30 14.08
CA ASP A 153 7.24 -11.91 12.85
C ASP A 153 5.82 -12.44 12.84
N LYS A 154 4.89 -11.58 12.43
CA LYS A 154 3.62 -12.05 11.91
C LYS A 154 3.84 -12.51 10.48
N VAL A 155 3.28 -13.67 10.14
CA VAL A 155 3.54 -14.35 8.87
C VAL A 155 2.29 -14.34 8.00
N ASP A 156 2.45 -13.93 6.75
CA ASP A 156 1.48 -14.12 5.69
C ASP A 156 1.75 -15.48 5.01
N GLU A 157 0.68 -16.22 4.71
CA GLU A 157 0.74 -17.39 3.84
C GLU A 157 0.28 -16.97 2.43
N VAL A 158 1.13 -17.17 1.44
CA VAL A 158 0.87 -16.83 0.03
C VAL A 158 0.94 -18.12 -0.78
N ASP A 159 -0.07 -18.39 -1.61
CA ASP A 159 -0.05 -19.55 -2.47
C ASP A 159 1.07 -19.42 -3.52
N GLU A 160 1.89 -20.47 -3.67
CA GLU A 160 2.91 -20.53 -4.71
C GLU A 160 2.22 -20.63 -6.07
N ILE A 161 2.56 -19.73 -6.99
CA ILE A 161 2.03 -19.70 -8.34
C ILE A 161 2.97 -20.49 -9.26
N GLY A 162 2.42 -21.48 -9.96
CA GLY A 162 3.13 -22.30 -10.93
C GLY A 162 3.37 -21.57 -12.25
N PRO A 163 4.12 -22.18 -13.18
CA PRO A 163 4.43 -21.57 -14.48
C PRO A 163 3.21 -21.26 -15.37
N ASP A 164 2.02 -21.77 -15.02
CA ASP A 164 0.76 -21.55 -15.72
C ASP A 164 -0.14 -20.48 -15.06
N ASP A 165 0.44 -19.64 -14.18
CA ASP A 165 -0.25 -18.62 -13.38
C ASP A 165 -1.37 -19.19 -12.47
N LYS A 166 -1.26 -20.47 -12.09
CA LYS A 166 -2.20 -21.10 -11.16
C LYS A 166 -1.53 -21.48 -9.84
N PRO A 167 -2.27 -21.46 -8.72
CA PRO A 167 -1.77 -21.97 -7.46
C PRO A 167 -1.33 -23.44 -7.58
N THR A 168 -0.11 -23.73 -7.15
CA THR A 168 0.45 -25.10 -7.10
C THR A 168 -0.14 -25.92 -5.95
N GLY A 169 -0.80 -25.26 -4.99
CA GLY A 169 -1.28 -25.84 -3.74
C GLY A 169 -0.25 -25.78 -2.60
N ASN A 170 0.99 -25.35 -2.88
CA ASN A 170 1.97 -25.05 -1.84
C ASN A 170 1.76 -23.63 -1.30
N LYS A 171 2.07 -23.43 -0.02
CA LYS A 171 2.02 -22.12 0.64
C LYS A 171 3.41 -21.66 1.02
N LEU A 172 3.80 -20.50 0.50
CA LEU A 172 5.00 -19.77 0.89
C LEU A 172 4.68 -18.91 2.12
N ARG A 173 5.67 -18.76 3.01
CA ARG A 173 5.51 -18.06 4.28
C ARG A 173 6.43 -16.85 4.31
N TYR A 174 5.84 -15.67 4.33
CA TYR A 174 6.57 -14.41 4.35
C TYR A 174 6.27 -13.60 5.61
N PRO A 175 7.22 -12.83 6.13
CA PRO A 175 6.92 -11.75 7.05
C PRO A 175 5.85 -10.82 6.47
N ARG A 176 4.89 -10.41 7.31
CA ARG A 176 3.81 -9.53 6.89
C ARG A 176 4.31 -8.12 6.65
N LEU A 177 4.38 -7.74 5.37
CA LEU A 177 4.80 -6.41 4.93
C LEU A 177 3.66 -5.41 5.06
N LEU A 178 4.00 -4.26 5.63
CA LEU A 178 3.11 -3.13 5.82
C LEU A 178 3.64 -1.90 5.09
N LEU A 179 2.72 -1.16 4.49
CA LEU A 179 2.94 0.15 3.93
C LEU A 179 2.36 1.20 4.86
N ILE A 180 3.23 2.00 5.45
CA ILE A 180 2.83 3.11 6.32
C ILE A 180 2.66 4.34 5.44
N ASN A 181 1.45 4.90 5.46
CA ASN A 181 1.13 6.18 4.83
C ASN A 181 0.42 7.05 5.87
N GLN A 182 1.19 7.91 6.53
CA GLN A 182 0.73 8.70 7.68
C GLN A 182 1.27 10.14 7.60
N PRO A 183 0.65 11.11 8.28
CA PRO A 183 1.16 12.47 8.32
C PRO A 183 2.45 12.57 9.16
N MET A 184 3.27 13.58 8.89
CA MET A 184 4.40 13.93 9.76
C MET A 184 3.93 14.20 11.19
N LYS A 185 2.99 15.13 11.33
CA LYS A 185 2.41 15.51 12.62
C LYS A 185 1.56 14.36 13.16
N GLY A 186 1.92 13.86 14.35
CA GLY A 186 1.14 12.87 15.09
C GLY A 186 1.62 11.42 14.93
N PHE A 187 2.35 11.10 13.85
CA PHE A 187 2.93 9.77 13.64
C PHE A 187 4.46 9.85 13.48
N PHE A 188 4.94 10.27 12.31
CA PHE A 188 6.37 10.24 11.98
C PHE A 188 7.22 11.22 12.79
N SER A 189 6.63 12.26 13.39
CA SER A 189 7.36 13.16 14.30
C SER A 189 7.97 12.43 15.49
N ASN A 190 7.30 11.40 16.02
CA ASN A 190 7.84 10.59 17.11
C ASN A 190 9.01 9.72 16.63
N LEU A 191 8.85 9.08 15.47
CA LEU A 191 9.89 8.26 14.85
C LEU A 191 11.13 9.10 14.49
N LYS A 192 10.94 10.33 13.99
CA LYS A 192 12.03 11.27 13.72
C LYS A 192 12.78 11.68 15.00
N ALA A 193 12.07 11.88 16.10
CA ALA A 193 12.72 12.16 17.38
C ALA A 193 13.56 10.97 17.87
N LEU A 194 13.05 9.75 17.69
CA LEU A 194 13.76 8.51 17.99
C LEU A 194 14.98 8.31 17.08
N HIS A 195 14.86 8.61 15.78
CA HIS A 195 15.99 8.66 14.86
C HIS A 195 17.07 9.64 15.36
N GLY A 196 16.69 10.85 15.76
CA GLY A 196 17.65 11.83 16.29
C GLY A 196 18.38 11.37 17.56
N LEU A 197 17.76 10.49 18.36
CA LEU A 197 18.37 9.94 19.57
C LEU A 197 19.25 8.72 19.30
N TYR A 198 18.83 7.83 18.39
CA TYR A 198 19.45 6.52 18.19
C TYR A 198 20.24 6.39 16.88
N GLY A 199 20.13 7.35 15.97
CA GLY A 199 20.78 7.38 14.66
C GLY A 199 20.10 6.53 13.58
N THR A 200 19.07 5.76 13.92
CA THR A 200 18.26 4.95 12.99
C THR A 200 16.92 4.60 13.62
N VAL A 201 15.89 4.35 12.81
CA VAL A 201 14.62 3.74 13.26
C VAL A 201 14.48 2.27 12.85
N CYS A 202 15.46 1.68 12.15
CA CYS A 202 15.35 0.32 11.61
C CYS A 202 15.89 -0.77 12.56
N ASP A 203 16.57 -0.38 13.64
CA ASP A 203 17.27 -1.33 14.53
C ASP A 203 16.41 -1.92 15.66
N ARG A 204 15.15 -1.47 15.79
CA ARG A 204 14.25 -1.84 16.88
C ARG A 204 12.79 -1.99 16.44
N ASP A 205 12.02 -2.64 17.29
CA ASP A 205 10.57 -2.75 17.13
C ASP A 205 9.91 -1.57 17.86
N PHE A 206 8.73 -1.16 17.40
CA PHE A 206 7.91 -0.12 18.04
C PHE A 206 6.51 -0.65 18.29
N GLU A 207 6.05 -0.54 19.53
CA GLU A 207 4.63 -0.64 19.81
C GLU A 207 3.96 0.69 19.50
N ILE A 208 3.03 0.67 18.55
CA ILE A 208 2.24 1.83 18.14
C ILE A 208 0.83 1.63 18.64
N THR A 209 0.38 2.54 19.52
CA THR A 209 -0.98 2.59 20.02
C THR A 209 -1.68 3.82 19.46
N ARG A 210 -2.89 3.63 18.93
CA ARG A 210 -3.76 4.74 18.52
C ARG A 210 -4.54 5.25 19.73
N ASP A 211 -4.51 6.56 19.94
CA ASP A 211 -5.34 7.27 20.91
C ASP A 211 -6.33 8.18 20.17
N GLY A 212 -7.62 8.02 20.47
CA GLY A 212 -8.70 8.83 19.91
C GLY A 212 -9.51 8.13 18.83
N THR A 213 -10.67 8.72 18.50
CA THR A 213 -11.62 8.19 17.51
C THR A 213 -11.78 9.16 16.34
N GLY A 214 -12.18 8.64 15.17
CA GLY A 214 -12.42 9.46 13.99
C GLY A 214 -11.15 10.14 13.45
N THR A 215 -11.18 11.46 13.31
CA THR A 215 -10.10 12.28 12.70
C THR A 215 -9.14 12.90 13.71
N ASP A 216 -9.50 12.96 15.00
CA ASP A 216 -8.63 13.43 16.07
C ASP A 216 -7.90 12.23 16.68
N THR A 217 -6.76 11.91 16.05
CA THR A 217 -6.02 10.69 16.34
C THR A 217 -4.58 11.04 16.63
N ASN A 218 -4.10 10.60 17.79
CA ASN A 218 -2.70 10.65 18.14
C ASN A 218 -2.15 9.23 18.18
N TYR A 219 -0.84 9.09 18.01
CA TYR A 219 -0.18 7.82 18.16
C TYR A 219 0.84 7.89 19.29
N LYS A 220 0.72 6.99 20.24
CA LYS A 220 1.76 6.70 21.21
C LYS A 220 2.69 5.67 20.59
N ILE A 221 3.95 6.02 20.42
CA ILE A 221 4.98 5.16 19.82
C ILE A 221 6.02 4.87 20.90
N VAL A 222 6.10 3.61 21.31
CA VAL A 222 7.02 3.15 22.35
C VAL A 222 8.07 2.26 21.71
N PRO A 223 9.37 2.63 21.77
CA PRO A 223 10.43 1.75 21.32
C PRO A 223 10.52 0.54 22.24
N ILE A 224 10.64 -0.64 21.64
CA ILE A 224 10.99 -1.88 22.33
C ILE A 224 12.52 -2.01 22.27
N ASP A 225 13.11 -2.67 23.28
CA ASP A 225 14.55 -2.91 23.30
C ASP A 225 15.01 -3.57 21.99
N PRO A 226 16.12 -3.10 21.40
CA PRO A 226 16.59 -3.60 20.12
C PRO A 226 17.00 -5.07 20.24
N ILE A 227 16.54 -5.87 19.29
CA ILE A 227 16.91 -7.29 19.15
C ILE A 227 18.14 -7.35 18.22
N PRO A 228 19.36 -7.62 18.74
CA PRO A 228 20.61 -7.51 17.96
C PRO A 228 20.64 -8.36 16.70
N GLU A 229 19.97 -9.51 16.71
CA GLU A 229 19.99 -10.52 15.65
C GLU A 229 19.24 -10.07 14.38
N ILE A 230 18.39 -9.05 14.48
CA ILE A 230 17.51 -8.59 13.40
C ILE A 230 17.76 -7.13 13.00
N LYS A 231 18.91 -6.56 13.37
CA LYS A 231 19.33 -5.21 12.97
C LYS A 231 19.76 -5.14 11.50
N PRO A 232 19.76 -3.94 10.87
CA PRO A 232 20.35 -3.76 9.54
C PRO A 232 21.73 -4.42 9.41
N GLY A 233 21.92 -5.18 8.34
CA GLY A 233 23.16 -5.90 8.05
C GLY A 233 23.26 -7.32 8.65
N THR A 234 22.28 -7.78 9.44
CA THR A 234 22.27 -9.18 9.92
C THR A 234 21.64 -10.13 8.90
N PRO A 235 21.90 -11.46 9.00
CA PRO A 235 21.25 -12.44 8.12
C PRO A 235 19.72 -12.42 8.18
N ALA A 236 19.13 -12.11 9.34
CA ALA A 236 17.69 -12.00 9.45
C ALA A 236 17.13 -10.74 8.77
N TRP A 237 17.89 -9.64 8.78
CA TRP A 237 17.54 -8.44 8.01
C TRP A 237 17.55 -8.69 6.51
N VAL A 238 18.55 -9.44 6.01
CA VAL A 238 18.61 -9.83 4.60
C VAL A 238 17.33 -10.55 4.17
N LYS A 239 16.78 -11.43 5.00
CA LYS A 239 15.50 -12.13 4.72
C LYS A 239 14.32 -11.17 4.59
N TYR A 240 14.29 -10.05 5.32
CA TYR A 240 13.25 -9.04 5.12
C TYR A 240 13.39 -8.37 3.76
N LEU A 241 14.62 -8.04 3.35
CA LEU A 241 14.87 -7.43 2.04
C LEU A 241 14.60 -8.40 0.88
N GLU A 242 14.92 -9.69 1.05
CA GLU A 242 14.55 -10.76 0.12
C GLU A 242 13.02 -10.85 0.01
N SER A 243 12.29 -10.84 1.14
CA SER A 243 10.82 -10.86 1.14
C SER A 243 10.20 -9.65 0.43
N VAL A 244 10.80 -8.46 0.58
CA VAL A 244 10.39 -7.24 -0.16
C VAL A 244 10.60 -7.43 -1.66
N THR A 245 11.76 -7.99 -2.04
CA THR A 245 12.15 -8.19 -3.44
C THR A 245 11.30 -9.26 -4.12
N GLU A 246 11.13 -10.42 -3.50
CA GLU A 246 10.33 -11.55 -4.02
C GLU A 246 8.85 -11.19 -4.16
N ARG A 247 8.35 -10.27 -3.33
CA ARG A 247 6.98 -9.73 -3.42
C ARG A 247 6.87 -8.52 -4.35
N GLU A 248 7.95 -8.16 -5.04
CA GLU A 248 8.01 -7.03 -5.99
C GLU A 248 7.55 -5.70 -5.35
N VAL A 249 7.83 -5.51 -4.06
CA VAL A 249 7.41 -4.33 -3.30
C VAL A 249 8.44 -3.23 -3.45
N VAL A 250 8.17 -2.28 -4.34
CA VAL A 250 9.00 -1.08 -4.54
C VAL A 250 8.21 0.14 -4.11
N LEU A 251 8.68 0.83 -3.06
CA LEU A 251 7.96 1.93 -2.42
C LEU A 251 7.69 3.09 -3.41
N GLU A 252 8.69 3.45 -4.19
CA GLU A 252 8.63 4.47 -5.23
C GLU A 252 7.63 4.09 -6.34
N ALA A 253 7.62 2.82 -6.76
CA ALA A 253 6.69 2.34 -7.77
C ALA A 253 5.23 2.41 -7.28
N ILE A 254 4.98 2.05 -6.02
CA ILE A 254 3.64 2.18 -5.41
C ILE A 254 3.21 3.65 -5.36
N VAL A 255 4.11 4.56 -5.00
CA VAL A 255 3.82 6.01 -4.98
C VAL A 255 3.57 6.54 -6.39
N ALA A 256 4.36 6.12 -7.38
CA ALA A 256 4.20 6.51 -8.78
C ALA A 256 2.90 5.97 -9.41
N GLU A 257 2.52 4.72 -9.11
CA GLU A 257 1.24 4.14 -9.53
C GLU A 257 0.08 5.01 -9.05
N LYS A 258 0.13 5.50 -7.80
CA LYS A 258 -0.90 6.40 -7.24
C LYS A 258 -0.95 7.79 -7.90
N ALA A 259 0.02 8.14 -8.73
CA ALA A 259 0.04 9.35 -9.54
C ALA A 259 -0.27 9.10 -11.03
N SER A 260 -0.25 7.83 -11.47
CA SER A 260 -0.25 7.45 -12.89
C SER A 260 -1.54 7.80 -13.64
N ASP A 261 -1.46 7.85 -14.97
CA ASP A 261 -2.60 8.05 -15.88
C ASP A 261 -3.64 6.96 -15.73
N GLU A 262 -3.22 5.71 -15.59
CA GLU A 262 -4.11 4.58 -15.39
C GLU A 262 -4.87 4.71 -14.07
N TYR A 263 -4.18 5.10 -13.00
CA TYR A 263 -4.82 5.24 -11.68
C TYR A 263 -5.83 6.38 -11.64
N TYR A 264 -5.47 7.53 -12.20
CA TYR A 264 -6.38 8.69 -12.29
C TYR A 264 -7.54 8.42 -13.25
N ALA A 265 -7.28 7.83 -14.41
CA ALA A 265 -8.30 7.41 -15.36
C ALA A 265 -9.25 6.41 -14.71
N ARG A 266 -8.73 5.45 -13.95
CA ARG A 266 -9.53 4.46 -13.25
C ARG A 266 -10.46 5.08 -12.22
N PHE A 267 -9.96 5.96 -11.36
CA PHE A 267 -10.73 6.38 -10.18
C PHE A 267 -11.32 7.78 -10.23
N PHE A 268 -10.73 8.73 -10.95
CA PHE A 268 -11.06 10.15 -10.77
C PHE A 268 -11.48 10.87 -12.04
N ASP A 269 -10.89 10.56 -13.19
CA ASP A 269 -11.22 11.21 -14.47
C ASP A 269 -12.44 10.56 -15.13
N PRO A 270 -13.60 11.25 -15.18
CA PRO A 270 -14.81 10.74 -15.83
C PRO A 270 -14.75 10.81 -17.35
N ALA A 271 -13.78 11.51 -17.94
CA ALA A 271 -13.60 11.55 -19.40
C ALA A 271 -12.90 10.29 -19.94
N LYS A 272 -12.43 9.40 -19.06
CA LYS A 272 -11.82 8.13 -19.41
C LYS A 272 -12.78 7.00 -19.07
N ASP A 273 -13.00 6.09 -20.01
CA ASP A 273 -13.79 4.89 -19.78
C ASP A 273 -12.91 3.77 -19.24
N VAL A 274 -13.49 2.95 -18.35
CA VAL A 274 -12.84 1.73 -17.84
C VAL A 274 -13.77 0.53 -17.94
N ASP A 275 -13.20 -0.65 -18.12
CA ASP A 275 -13.94 -1.90 -18.07
C ASP A 275 -14.34 -2.28 -16.63
N LYS A 276 -15.03 -3.42 -16.47
CA LYS A 276 -15.49 -3.92 -15.16
C LYS A 276 -14.36 -4.19 -14.16
N ASP A 277 -13.15 -4.44 -14.65
CA ASP A 277 -11.95 -4.78 -13.89
C ASP A 277 -11.13 -3.50 -13.56
N GLY A 278 -11.46 -2.38 -14.20
CA GLY A 278 -10.87 -1.07 -14.00
C GLY A 278 -9.75 -0.72 -14.97
N ASN A 279 -9.58 -1.49 -16.06
CA ASN A 279 -8.61 -1.19 -17.10
C ASN A 279 -9.15 -0.11 -18.04
N VAL A 280 -8.29 0.81 -18.48
CA VAL A 280 -8.67 1.88 -19.41
C VAL A 280 -9.02 1.28 -20.77
N VAL A 281 -10.21 1.58 -21.28
CA VAL A 281 -10.64 1.14 -22.62
C VAL A 281 -10.51 2.29 -23.61
N ALA A 282 -10.03 1.98 -24.82
CA ALA A 282 -10.04 2.96 -25.90
C ALA A 282 -11.50 3.37 -26.16
N ALA A 283 -11.76 4.68 -26.09
CA ALA A 283 -13.08 5.23 -26.33
C ALA A 283 -13.61 4.72 -27.68
N GLY A 284 -14.73 4.00 -27.65
CA GLY A 284 -15.39 3.50 -28.86
C GLY A 284 -15.71 4.66 -29.80
N THR A 285 -15.18 4.57 -31.01
CA THR A 285 -15.41 5.42 -32.20
C THR A 285 -16.51 6.47 -32.06
N VAL A 286 -16.14 7.71 -31.72
CA VAL A 286 -16.92 8.89 -32.08
C VAL A 286 -16.09 9.72 -33.05
N THR A 287 -16.72 10.02 -34.17
CA THR A 287 -16.21 10.61 -35.42
C THR A 287 -15.20 11.76 -35.25
N ALA A 288 -14.15 11.67 -36.08
CA ALA A 288 -13.06 12.59 -36.36
C ALA A 288 -13.22 14.07 -35.95
N SER A 289 -12.23 14.57 -35.21
CA SER A 289 -11.59 15.86 -35.52
C SER A 289 -10.09 15.74 -35.24
N THR A 290 -9.33 15.87 -36.31
CA THR A 290 -7.87 15.92 -36.36
C THR A 290 -7.31 17.10 -35.58
N THR A 291 -6.59 16.81 -34.49
CA THR A 291 -5.45 17.63 -34.06
C THR A 291 -4.32 16.70 -33.65
N THR A 292 -3.37 16.55 -34.57
CA THR A 292 -2.11 15.83 -34.40
C THR A 292 -1.25 16.59 -33.39
N GLY A 293 -1.31 16.21 -32.12
CA GLY A 293 -0.40 16.64 -31.06
C GLY A 293 0.56 15.52 -30.71
N GLY A 294 1.47 15.18 -31.62
CA GLY A 294 2.58 14.27 -31.33
C GLY A 294 3.42 14.85 -30.20
N MET A 295 3.74 14.02 -29.22
CA MET A 295 4.61 14.37 -28.09
C MET A 295 5.97 14.82 -28.63
N ALA A 296 6.18 16.14 -28.67
CA ALA A 296 7.49 16.72 -28.89
C ALA A 296 8.28 16.59 -27.59
N ASN A 297 9.43 15.95 -27.69
CA ASN A 297 10.48 15.94 -26.69
C ASN A 297 10.81 17.40 -26.31
N LEU A 298 10.31 17.87 -25.17
CA LEU A 298 10.68 19.17 -24.61
C LEU A 298 11.83 18.94 -23.61
N PRO A 299 12.92 19.72 -23.70
CA PRO A 299 14.05 19.58 -22.80
C PRO A 299 13.63 19.93 -21.36
N ALA A 300 14.14 19.14 -20.42
CA ALA A 300 13.92 19.32 -18.99
C ALA A 300 14.25 20.76 -18.56
N ALA A 301 13.23 21.49 -18.12
CA ALA A 301 13.44 22.75 -17.42
C ALA A 301 13.99 22.46 -16.03
N SER A 302 15.02 23.20 -15.63
CA SER A 302 15.65 23.11 -14.32
C SER A 302 14.65 23.41 -13.19
N ALA A 303 14.37 22.39 -12.38
CA ALA A 303 13.45 22.43 -11.23
C ALA A 303 14.21 22.68 -9.90
N PRO A 304 13.59 23.39 -8.94
CA PRO A 304 14.23 23.94 -7.72
C PRO A 304 14.84 22.89 -6.77
N ASP A 305 15.80 23.34 -5.95
CA ASP A 305 16.81 22.55 -5.22
C ASP A 305 16.32 21.71 -4.01
N ASP A 306 15.02 21.62 -3.75
CA ASP A 306 14.48 21.05 -2.51
C ASP A 306 14.15 19.53 -2.55
N ILE A 307 14.53 18.82 -3.63
CA ILE A 307 14.32 17.36 -3.75
C ILE A 307 15.67 16.69 -3.88
N SER A 308 15.91 15.60 -3.13
CA SER A 308 17.14 14.84 -3.26
C SER A 308 17.33 14.42 -4.73
N PRO A 309 18.50 14.68 -5.34
CA PRO A 309 18.80 14.26 -6.70
C PRO A 309 18.62 12.74 -6.92
N ASP A 310 18.76 11.96 -5.84
CA ASP A 310 18.57 10.51 -5.82
C ASP A 310 17.11 10.11 -6.08
N LEU A 311 16.13 10.73 -5.40
CA LEU A 311 14.72 10.43 -5.63
C LEU A 311 14.29 10.77 -7.06
N ARG A 312 14.75 11.90 -7.60
CA ARG A 312 14.48 12.29 -9.00
C ARG A 312 15.07 11.28 -9.98
N SER A 313 16.29 10.84 -9.73
CA SER A 313 16.99 9.87 -10.60
C SER A 313 16.32 8.50 -10.57
N ARG A 314 15.83 8.06 -9.39
CA ARG A 314 15.10 6.80 -9.24
C ARG A 314 13.74 6.83 -9.94
N ILE A 315 12.98 7.92 -9.80
CA ILE A 315 11.69 8.09 -10.51
C ILE A 315 11.91 8.13 -12.03
N ALA A 316 12.93 8.84 -12.50
CA ALA A 316 13.27 8.89 -13.92
C ALA A 316 13.73 7.53 -14.47
N ALA A 317 14.36 6.69 -13.64
CA ALA A 317 14.81 5.35 -14.01
C ALA A 317 13.69 4.29 -14.06
N LEU A 318 12.51 4.55 -13.48
CA LEU A 318 11.38 3.61 -13.50
C LEU A 318 10.74 3.46 -14.90
N GLY A 319 11.05 4.34 -15.86
CA GLY A 319 10.48 4.30 -17.20
C GLY A 319 8.97 4.62 -17.21
N VAL A 320 8.48 5.12 -18.34
CA VAL A 320 7.03 5.18 -18.59
C VAL A 320 6.57 3.76 -18.91
N PRO A 321 5.47 3.23 -18.31
CA PRO A 321 4.94 1.93 -18.68
C PRO A 321 4.71 1.88 -20.19
N ASP A 322 5.40 0.98 -20.87
CA ASP A 322 5.28 0.80 -22.31
C ASP A 322 3.90 0.20 -22.61
N ALA A 323 2.99 1.00 -23.14
CA ALA A 323 1.63 0.59 -23.49
C ALA A 323 1.57 -0.32 -24.74
N SER A 324 2.67 -0.99 -25.11
CA SER A 324 2.79 -1.75 -26.36
C SER A 324 3.12 -3.24 -26.20
N ALA A 325 2.82 -3.85 -25.05
CA ALA A 325 2.85 -5.32 -24.89
C ALA A 325 1.44 -5.88 -24.59
N ALA A 326 0.63 -5.99 -25.65
CA ALA A 326 -0.54 -6.86 -25.75
C ALA A 326 -0.56 -7.50 -27.16
#